data_AF-W6Y118-F1
#
_entry.id   AF-W6Y118-F1
#
_cell.length_a   1.000
_cell.length_b   1.000
_cell.length_c   1.000
_cell.angle_alpha   90.00
_cell.angle_beta   90.00
_cell.angle_gamma   90.00
#
_symmetry.space_group_name_H-M   'P 1'
#
loop_
_entity.id
_entity.type
_entity.pdbx_description
1 polymer ?
#
loop_
_entity_poly.entity_id
_entity_poly.type
_entity_poly.pdbx_seq_one_letter_code
_entity_poly.pdbx_strand_id
1 'polypeptide(L)'
;CAMCLSKDEFRCTKCQSISYCSEECQKADSQCHQPLCTNFTQQGARPSPQHRLGLEFPDSGAGPRFVWVQCEMRYEDDTLYQFRNMKPYFDHASGYTYPRQRIIRRNSRLDRPLRNAIELTSRDGFLVDGSVHNPAVYLAASFGGLGEVPGDWRGPVVVMRAKGCGVDSNPYLDITMGDFRCVMDYFCNF
;
A
#
# COMPACT_ATOMS: atom_id res chain seq x y z
N CYS A 1 1.84 10.24 16.17
CA CYS A 1 0.47 10.08 15.65
C CYS A 1 0.55 9.72 14.16
N ALA A 2 -0.49 9.08 13.62
CA ALA A 2 -0.67 8.93 12.18
C ALA A 2 -1.21 10.19 11.49
N MET A 3 -1.99 11.03 12.21
CA MET A 3 -2.66 12.21 11.66
C MET A 3 -1.97 13.55 11.96
N CYS A 4 -1.03 13.58 12.90
CA CYS A 4 -0.26 14.78 13.24
C CYS A 4 1.17 14.44 13.73
N LEU A 5 1.99 15.46 13.96
CA LEU A 5 3.38 15.30 14.41
C LEU A 5 3.55 14.96 15.90
N SER A 6 2.49 15.10 16.72
CA SER A 6 2.52 14.77 18.15
C SER A 6 2.90 13.30 18.39
N LYS A 7 3.61 13.02 19.48
CA LYS A 7 4.02 11.67 19.89
C LYS A 7 2.81 10.73 19.98
N ASP A 8 2.96 9.49 19.54
CA ASP A 8 1.95 8.45 19.71
C ASP A 8 1.75 8.10 21.19
N GLU A 9 0.48 8.03 21.60
CA GLU A 9 0.07 7.75 22.98
C GLU A 9 -0.63 6.40 23.08
N PHE A 10 -1.53 6.09 22.14
CA PHE A 10 -2.23 4.80 22.10
C PHE A 10 -2.37 4.26 20.67
N ARG A 11 -2.74 2.97 20.57
CA ARG A 11 -3.01 2.25 19.32
C ARG A 11 -4.50 2.07 19.10
N CYS A 12 -4.91 1.92 17.85
CA CYS A 12 -6.27 1.44 17.55
C CYS A 12 -6.50 0.10 18.26
N THR A 13 -7.46 0.06 19.19
CA THR A 13 -7.73 -1.09 20.07
C THR A 13 -8.00 -2.38 19.29
N LYS A 14 -8.67 -2.28 18.14
CA LYS A 14 -9.03 -3.41 17.27
C LYS A 14 -7.83 -3.97 16.49
N CYS A 15 -7.21 -3.16 15.62
CA CYS A 15 -6.19 -3.66 14.69
C CYS A 15 -4.75 -3.62 15.22
N GLN A 16 -4.47 -2.82 16.27
CA GLN A 16 -3.13 -2.63 16.85
C GLN A 16 -2.03 -2.19 15.86
N SER A 17 -2.43 -1.77 14.66
CA SER A 17 -1.59 -1.59 13.45
C SER A 17 -1.44 -0.13 13.03
N ILE A 18 -1.98 0.80 13.83
CA ILE A 18 -1.85 2.26 13.69
C ILE A 18 -1.95 2.89 15.08
N SER A 19 -1.37 4.09 15.23
CA SER A 19 -1.30 4.82 16.49
C SER A 19 -1.76 6.27 16.36
N TYR A 20 -2.31 6.80 17.44
CA TYR A 20 -2.81 8.17 17.56
C TYR A 20 -2.30 8.81 18.86
N CYS A 21 -2.45 10.13 18.97
CA CYS A 21 -2.17 10.90 20.19
C CYS A 21 -3.42 11.43 20.88
N SER A 22 -4.61 11.22 20.31
CA SER A 22 -5.88 11.69 20.85
C SER A 22 -7.06 11.00 20.14
N GLU A 23 -8.24 11.02 20.74
CA GLU A 23 -9.46 10.47 20.12
C GLU A 23 -9.89 11.29 18.89
N GLU A 24 -9.64 12.61 18.86
CA GLU A 24 -9.91 13.45 17.69
C GLU A 24 -9.04 13.02 16.50
N CYS A 25 -7.78 12.63 16.74
CA CYS A 25 -6.91 12.10 15.69
C CYS A 25 -7.40 10.74 15.18
N GLN A 26 -7.88 9.86 16.06
CA GLN A 26 -8.50 8.59 15.65
C GLN A 26 -9.81 8.81 14.88
N LYS A 27 -10.61 9.78 15.30
CA LYS A 27 -11.88 10.16 14.65
C LYS A 27 -11.64 10.80 13.29
N ALA A 28 -10.61 11.63 13.14
CA ALA A 28 -10.20 12.20 11.86
C ALA A 28 -9.74 11.14 10.85
N ASP A 29 -9.11 10.05 11.29
CA ASP A 29 -8.76 8.93 10.39
C ASP A 29 -9.94 7.96 10.16
N SER A 30 -10.98 8.00 11.00
CA SER A 30 -11.99 6.93 11.09
C SER A 30 -12.63 6.54 9.76
N GLN A 31 -12.93 7.51 8.90
CA GLN A 31 -13.47 7.30 7.55
C GLN A 31 -12.55 6.46 6.67
N CYS A 32 -11.25 6.78 6.62
CA CYS A 32 -10.26 6.00 5.88
C CYS A 32 -9.94 4.67 6.58
N HIS A 33 -9.93 4.67 7.91
CA HIS A 33 -9.45 3.58 8.74
C HIS A 33 -10.44 2.40 8.83
N GLN A 34 -11.73 2.68 9.04
CA GLN A 34 -12.76 1.68 9.34
C GLN A 34 -12.93 0.60 8.24
N PRO A 35 -12.95 0.91 6.93
CA PRO A 35 -13.15 -0.07 5.87
C PRO A 35 -12.15 -1.25 5.88
N LEU A 36 -10.89 -1.01 6.29
CA LEU A 36 -9.86 -2.05 6.37
C LEU A 36 -9.49 -2.48 7.79
N CYS A 37 -9.82 -1.72 8.83
CA CYS A 37 -9.47 -2.04 10.22
C CYS A 37 -9.98 -3.42 10.67
N THR A 38 -11.21 -3.79 10.29
CA THR A 38 -11.75 -5.13 10.55
C THR A 38 -11.02 -6.19 9.74
N ASN A 39 -10.83 -5.95 8.44
CA ASN A 39 -10.22 -6.90 7.52
C ASN A 39 -8.76 -7.20 7.91
N PHE A 40 -8.02 -6.22 8.43
CA PHE A 40 -6.66 -6.40 8.96
C PHE A 40 -6.61 -7.41 10.11
N THR A 41 -7.65 -7.46 10.98
CA THR A 41 -7.74 -8.47 12.06
C THR A 41 -8.21 -9.84 11.60
N GLN A 42 -8.73 -9.95 10.38
CA GLN A 42 -9.33 -11.17 9.81
C GLN A 42 -8.46 -11.79 8.70
N GLN A 43 -7.17 -11.47 8.66
CA GLN A 43 -6.25 -12.06 7.71
C GLN A 43 -6.04 -13.55 7.98
N GLY A 44 -6.16 -14.36 6.92
CA GLY A 44 -5.81 -15.77 6.97
C GLY A 44 -4.33 -15.98 7.32
N ALA A 45 -3.99 -17.16 7.82
CA ALA A 45 -2.61 -17.49 8.22
C ALA A 45 -1.61 -17.24 7.06
N ARG A 46 -0.43 -16.72 7.38
CA ARG A 46 0.63 -16.46 6.40
C ARG A 46 1.03 -17.77 5.70
N PRO A 47 0.91 -17.90 4.35
CA PRO A 47 1.11 -19.18 3.66
C PRO A 47 2.51 -19.78 3.80
N SER A 48 3.56 -18.96 3.90
CA SER A 48 4.93 -19.42 4.18
C SER A 48 5.82 -18.31 4.78
N PRO A 49 7.01 -18.61 5.32
CA PRO A 49 7.98 -17.61 5.77
C PRO A 49 8.43 -16.61 4.69
N GLN A 50 8.27 -16.94 3.40
CA GLN A 50 8.56 -16.08 2.25
C GLN A 50 7.40 -15.12 1.91
N HIS A 51 6.19 -15.36 2.41
CA HIS A 51 5.06 -14.47 2.13
C HIS A 51 5.11 -13.20 3.01
N ARG A 52 4.65 -12.09 2.46
CA ARG A 52 4.46 -10.80 3.15
C ARG A 52 3.07 -10.26 2.89
N LEU A 53 2.49 -9.60 3.89
CA LEU A 53 1.20 -8.94 3.72
C LEU A 53 1.39 -7.69 2.86
N GLY A 54 0.78 -7.69 1.68
CA GLY A 54 0.62 -6.52 0.81
C GLY A 54 -0.81 -5.99 0.85
N LEU A 55 -1.04 -4.93 0.08
CA LEU A 55 -2.36 -4.34 -0.15
C LEU A 55 -2.60 -4.22 -1.66
N GLU A 56 -3.72 -4.75 -2.12
CA GLU A 56 -4.14 -4.73 -3.52
C GLU A 56 -5.35 -3.80 -3.68
N PHE A 57 -5.30 -2.94 -4.70
CA PHE A 57 -6.45 -2.22 -5.23
C PHE A 57 -6.79 -2.88 -6.58
N PRO A 58 -7.72 -3.83 -6.63
CA PRO A 58 -8.10 -4.51 -7.87
C PRO A 58 -8.91 -3.59 -8.78
N ASP A 59 -8.59 -3.58 -10.07
CA ASP A 59 -9.34 -2.89 -11.12
C ASP A 59 -10.75 -3.47 -11.36
N SER A 60 -10.94 -4.73 -10.99
CA SER A 60 -12.20 -5.47 -11.07
C SER A 60 -13.07 -5.37 -9.80
N GLY A 61 -12.64 -4.68 -8.73
CA GLY A 61 -13.20 -4.84 -7.39
C GLY A 61 -13.71 -3.57 -6.70
N ALA A 62 -14.70 -3.76 -5.81
CA ALA A 62 -15.33 -2.70 -5.03
C ALA A 62 -14.52 -2.28 -3.78
N GLY A 63 -13.22 -2.02 -3.95
CA GLY A 63 -12.33 -1.51 -2.89
C GLY A 63 -11.07 -2.34 -2.65
N PRO A 64 -10.13 -1.81 -1.83
CA PRO A 64 -8.86 -2.46 -1.54
C PRO A 64 -9.01 -3.70 -0.65
N ARG A 65 -8.04 -4.62 -0.76
CA ARG A 65 -7.95 -5.83 0.06
C ARG A 65 -6.50 -6.17 0.40
N PHE A 66 -6.28 -6.74 1.59
CA PHE A 66 -4.97 -7.28 1.95
C PHE A 66 -4.73 -8.61 1.23
N VAL A 67 -3.48 -8.87 0.87
CA VAL A 67 -3.06 -10.07 0.12
C VAL A 67 -1.73 -10.60 0.63
N TRP A 68 -1.54 -11.92 0.59
CA TRP A 68 -0.24 -12.54 0.87
C TRP A 68 0.59 -12.64 -0.40
N VAL A 69 1.56 -11.74 -0.56
CA VAL A 69 2.48 -11.72 -1.70
C VAL A 69 3.69 -12.61 -1.40
N GLN A 70 4.00 -13.54 -2.29
CA GLN A 70 5.23 -14.35 -2.22
C GLN A 70 6.46 -13.47 -2.46
N CYS A 71 7.42 -13.47 -1.54
CA CYS A 71 8.67 -12.70 -1.63
C CYS A 71 9.87 -13.63 -1.43
N GLU A 72 10.38 -14.19 -2.52
CA GLU A 72 11.51 -15.12 -2.56
C GLU A 72 12.86 -14.42 -2.66
N MET A 73 13.92 -15.09 -2.20
CA MET A 73 15.30 -14.59 -2.30
C MET A 73 15.97 -15.19 -3.54
N ARG A 74 16.65 -14.38 -4.35
CA ARG A 74 17.43 -14.85 -5.52
C ARG A 74 18.75 -14.09 -5.62
N TYR A 75 19.74 -14.73 -6.23
CA TYR A 75 21.00 -14.07 -6.59
C TYR A 75 20.87 -13.43 -7.98
N GLU A 76 21.26 -12.17 -8.09
CA GLU A 76 21.62 -11.50 -9.35
C GLU A 76 22.99 -10.84 -9.12
N ASP A 77 23.93 -11.03 -10.05
CA ASP A 77 25.32 -10.54 -9.96
C ASP A 77 25.97 -10.76 -8.58
N ASP A 78 26.01 -12.04 -8.17
CA ASP A 78 26.45 -12.57 -6.87
C ASP A 78 25.78 -11.96 -5.61
N THR A 79 24.79 -11.08 -5.78
CA THR A 79 24.13 -10.35 -4.70
C THR A 79 22.75 -10.92 -4.43
N LEU A 80 22.45 -11.22 -3.16
CA LEU A 80 21.20 -11.84 -2.74
C LEU A 80 20.10 -10.79 -2.50
N TYR A 81 19.18 -10.65 -3.46
CA TYR A 81 18.06 -9.71 -3.41
C TYR A 81 16.72 -10.43 -3.10
N GLN A 82 15.70 -9.68 -2.67
CA GLN A 82 14.35 -10.22 -2.46
C GLN A 82 13.39 -9.78 -3.57
N PHE A 83 12.83 -10.75 -4.29
CA PHE A 83 11.89 -10.54 -5.38
C PHE A 83 10.47 -10.88 -4.96
N ARG A 84 9.56 -9.92 -5.15
CA ARG A 84 8.12 -10.10 -4.96
C ARG A 84 7.47 -10.67 -6.22
N ASN A 85 6.63 -11.68 -6.08
CA ASN A 85 5.91 -12.29 -7.20
C ASN A 85 4.70 -11.42 -7.59
N MET A 86 4.93 -10.42 -8.45
CA MET A 86 3.86 -9.56 -8.98
C MET A 86 3.03 -10.25 -10.09
N LYS A 87 3.53 -11.34 -10.69
CA LYS A 87 2.93 -11.96 -11.87
C LYS A 87 1.42 -12.27 -11.74
N PRO A 88 0.92 -12.86 -10.62
CA PRO A 88 -0.51 -13.16 -10.46
C PRO A 88 -1.43 -11.95 -10.45
N TYR A 89 -0.91 -10.74 -10.19
CA TYR A 89 -1.71 -9.53 -10.12
C TYR A 89 -1.77 -8.75 -11.44
N PHE A 90 -0.84 -8.98 -12.37
CA PHE A 90 -0.70 -8.17 -13.59
C PHE A 90 -0.85 -8.95 -14.90
N ASP A 91 -0.87 -10.29 -14.86
CA ASP A 91 -0.95 -11.18 -16.03
C ASP A 91 -2.24 -11.07 -16.85
N HIS A 92 -3.31 -10.49 -16.29
CA HIS A 92 -4.62 -10.45 -16.93
C HIS A 92 -4.75 -9.41 -18.07
N ALA A 93 -3.80 -8.50 -18.23
CA ALA A 93 -3.84 -7.44 -19.25
C ALA A 93 -2.94 -7.76 -20.45
N SER A 94 -3.46 -7.54 -21.66
CA SER A 94 -2.81 -7.87 -22.93
C SER A 94 -1.81 -6.80 -23.37
N GLY A 95 -0.57 -6.85 -22.86
CA GLY A 95 0.49 -5.93 -23.32
C GLY A 95 1.89 -6.27 -22.83
N TYR A 96 2.90 -5.83 -23.59
CA TYR A 96 4.33 -5.92 -23.26
C TYR A 96 4.78 -4.91 -22.18
N THR A 97 3.84 -4.19 -21.57
CA THR A 97 4.08 -3.17 -20.55
C THR A 97 4.32 -3.82 -19.19
N TYR A 98 5.58 -3.81 -18.75
CA TYR A 98 5.97 -4.22 -17.41
C TYR A 98 5.37 -3.28 -16.35
N PRO A 99 4.92 -3.79 -15.19
CA PRO A 99 4.42 -2.96 -14.11
C PRO A 99 5.57 -2.14 -13.49
N ARG A 100 5.37 -0.83 -13.36
CA ARG A 100 6.35 0.12 -12.85
C ARG A 100 6.24 0.27 -11.34
N GLN A 101 7.38 0.56 -10.71
CA GLN A 101 7.52 0.75 -9.27
C GLN A 101 7.63 2.25 -8.95
N ARG A 102 6.88 2.72 -7.95
CA ARG A 102 6.96 4.08 -7.38
C ARG A 102 7.24 3.94 -5.88
N ILE A 103 8.32 4.56 -5.40
CA ILE A 103 8.80 4.38 -4.02
C ILE A 103 8.47 5.61 -3.17
N ILE A 104 7.45 5.48 -2.32
CA ILE A 104 7.04 6.49 -1.35
C ILE A 104 8.03 6.44 -0.17
N ARG A 105 8.87 7.47 -0.03
CA ARG A 105 9.84 7.63 1.07
C ARG A 105 9.44 8.70 2.10
N ARG A 106 8.36 9.45 1.85
CA ARG A 106 7.87 10.57 2.68
C ARG A 106 6.36 10.41 2.89
N ASN A 107 5.89 10.65 4.11
CA ASN A 107 4.46 10.84 4.36
C ASN A 107 4.10 12.28 3.96
N SER A 108 3.21 12.43 2.98
CA SER A 108 2.76 13.73 2.45
C SER A 108 2.02 14.57 3.50
N ARG A 109 1.07 13.96 4.23
CA ARG A 109 0.27 14.62 5.28
C ARG A 109 1.08 15.24 6.42
N LEU A 110 2.20 14.61 6.78
CA LEU A 110 3.03 14.96 7.93
C LEU A 110 4.37 15.56 7.53
N ASP A 111 4.59 15.76 6.22
CA ASP A 111 5.82 16.26 5.59
C ASP A 111 7.12 15.67 6.19
N ARG A 112 7.13 14.36 6.47
CA ARG A 112 8.24 13.68 7.16
C ARG A 112 8.71 12.42 6.45
N PRO A 113 10.01 12.07 6.50
CA PRO A 113 10.51 10.81 5.98
C PRO A 113 9.86 9.62 6.68
N LEU A 114 9.61 8.55 5.94
CA LEU A 114 9.19 7.26 6.48
C LEU A 114 10.40 6.50 7.04
N ARG A 115 10.17 5.64 8.04
CA ARG A 115 11.19 4.70 8.54
C ARG A 115 11.42 3.52 7.59
N ASN A 116 10.37 3.15 6.87
CA ASN A 116 10.30 2.06 5.90
C ASN A 116 9.60 2.61 4.66
N ALA A 117 10.15 2.39 3.48
CA ALA A 117 9.56 2.84 2.23
C ALA A 117 8.30 2.02 1.91
N ILE A 118 7.34 2.67 1.26
CA ILE A 118 6.17 2.00 0.71
C ILE A 118 6.36 1.97 -0.80
N GLU A 119 6.39 0.76 -1.35
CA GLU A 119 6.54 0.51 -2.77
C GLU A 119 5.16 0.28 -3.37
N LEU A 120 4.80 1.12 -4.34
CA LEU A 120 3.56 1.02 -5.11
C LEU A 120 3.91 0.50 -6.51
N THR A 121 3.28 -0.61 -6.90
CA THR A 121 3.44 -1.24 -8.21
C THR A 121 2.16 -1.05 -9.02
N SER A 122 2.24 -0.49 -10.22
CA SER A 122 1.08 -0.21 -11.10
C SER A 122 1.46 -0.28 -12.59
N ARG A 123 0.48 -0.31 -13.49
CA ARG A 123 0.74 -0.21 -14.94
C ARG A 123 0.97 1.25 -15.32
N ASP A 124 2.11 1.53 -15.95
CA ASP A 124 2.49 2.90 -16.40
C ASP A 124 2.13 3.12 -17.89
N GLY A 125 1.97 2.04 -18.66
CA GLY A 125 1.59 2.06 -20.07
C GLY A 125 0.09 1.99 -20.33
N PHE A 126 -0.73 2.46 -19.39
CA PHE A 126 -2.20 2.32 -19.43
C PHE A 126 -2.89 2.99 -20.63
N LEU A 127 -2.20 3.91 -21.31
CA LEU A 127 -2.66 4.54 -22.55
C LEU A 127 -2.61 3.59 -23.76
N VAL A 128 -1.89 2.48 -23.69
CA VAL A 128 -1.65 1.55 -24.82
C VAL A 128 -1.82 0.07 -24.50
N ASP A 129 -1.94 -0.34 -23.23
CA ASP A 129 -2.07 -1.75 -22.82
C ASP A 129 -3.50 -2.20 -22.45
N GLY A 130 -4.50 -1.33 -22.66
CA GLY A 130 -5.91 -1.62 -22.41
C GLY A 130 -6.34 -1.54 -20.94
N SER A 131 -5.47 -1.11 -20.03
CA SER A 131 -5.80 -0.96 -18.60
C SER A 131 -7.02 -0.05 -18.37
N VAL A 132 -8.04 -0.61 -17.70
CA VAL A 132 -9.25 0.12 -17.28
C VAL A 132 -9.00 0.98 -16.05
N HIS A 133 -9.85 1.98 -15.83
CA HIS A 133 -9.89 2.77 -14.59
C HIS A 133 -9.99 1.85 -13.35
N ASN A 134 -9.23 2.14 -12.28
CA ASN A 134 -9.21 1.32 -11.07
C ASN A 134 -10.21 1.83 -10.01
N PRO A 135 -11.45 1.31 -9.93
CA PRO A 135 -12.45 1.82 -8.98
C PRO A 135 -12.02 1.68 -7.51
N ALA A 136 -11.21 0.68 -7.16
CA ALA A 136 -10.79 0.46 -5.77
C ALA A 136 -9.95 1.62 -5.21
N VAL A 137 -9.14 2.30 -6.03
CA VAL A 137 -8.35 3.49 -5.62
C VAL A 137 -9.26 4.66 -5.27
N TYR A 138 -10.15 5.07 -6.19
CA TYR A 138 -11.04 6.22 -5.99
C TYR A 138 -12.08 5.95 -4.90
N LEU A 139 -12.57 4.72 -4.78
CA LEU A 139 -13.51 4.31 -3.73
C LEU A 139 -12.88 4.34 -2.33
N ALA A 140 -11.60 3.98 -2.21
CA ALA A 140 -10.87 4.11 -0.95
C ALA A 140 -10.65 5.59 -0.56
N ALA A 141 -10.41 6.47 -1.54
CA ALA A 141 -10.22 7.90 -1.30
C ALA A 141 -11.54 8.61 -0.93
N SER A 142 -12.64 8.28 -1.62
CA SER A 142 -13.95 8.87 -1.37
C SER A 142 -14.53 8.46 -0.01
N PHE A 143 -14.47 7.17 0.35
CA PHE A 143 -14.82 6.73 1.72
C PHE A 143 -13.85 7.26 2.77
N GLY A 144 -12.61 7.61 2.40
CA GLY A 144 -11.61 8.16 3.30
C GLY A 144 -11.85 9.62 3.72
N GLY A 145 -12.75 10.35 3.04
CA GLY A 145 -12.99 11.77 3.28
C GLY A 145 -11.84 12.68 2.81
N LEU A 146 -11.02 12.22 1.85
CA LEU A 146 -9.71 12.81 1.56
C LEU A 146 -9.68 13.81 0.40
N GLY A 147 -10.80 13.95 -0.32
CA GLY A 147 -10.91 14.76 -1.53
C GLY A 147 -10.88 13.90 -2.80
N GLU A 148 -10.58 14.55 -3.92
CA GLU A 148 -10.44 13.90 -5.23
C GLU A 148 -9.07 13.23 -5.37
N VAL A 149 -8.98 12.22 -6.25
CA VAL A 149 -7.72 11.59 -6.65
C VAL A 149 -7.31 12.20 -8.01
N PRO A 150 -6.30 13.09 -8.06
CA PRO A 150 -5.95 13.82 -9.29
C PRO A 150 -5.29 12.96 -10.37
N GLY A 151 -4.65 11.84 -10.00
CA GLY A 151 -3.97 10.94 -10.95
C GLY A 151 -4.91 9.90 -11.55
N ASP A 152 -4.82 9.67 -12.87
CA ASP A 152 -5.55 8.60 -13.57
C ASP A 152 -4.93 7.22 -13.26
N TRP A 153 -5.36 6.61 -12.16
CA TRP A 153 -4.96 5.26 -11.76
C TRP A 153 -5.75 4.19 -12.52
N ARG A 154 -5.02 3.35 -13.25
CA ARG A 154 -5.56 2.29 -14.12
C ARG A 154 -4.83 0.96 -13.96
N GLY A 155 -5.56 -0.12 -14.25
CA GLY A 155 -5.13 -1.48 -13.96
C GLY A 155 -4.99 -1.72 -12.46
N PRO A 156 -4.63 -2.93 -12.03
CA PRO A 156 -4.47 -3.24 -10.62
C PRO A 156 -3.27 -2.49 -10.02
N VAL A 157 -3.35 -2.16 -8.73
CA VAL A 157 -2.24 -1.56 -7.97
C VAL A 157 -1.92 -2.45 -6.78
N VAL A 158 -0.64 -2.85 -6.64
CA VAL A 158 -0.16 -3.68 -5.54
C VAL A 158 0.86 -2.90 -4.73
N VAL A 159 0.67 -2.84 -3.42
CA VAL A 159 1.49 -2.08 -2.48
C VAL A 159 2.18 -3.01 -1.49
N MET A 160 3.48 -2.83 -1.34
CA MET A 160 4.36 -3.55 -0.41
C MET A 160 5.11 -2.59 0.51
N ARG A 161 5.49 -3.04 1.70
CA ARG A 161 6.41 -2.29 2.57
C ARG A 161 7.83 -2.83 2.45
N ALA A 162 8.76 -1.99 2.01
CA ALA A 162 10.19 -2.28 2.02
C ALA A 162 10.82 -1.78 3.33
N LYS A 163 11.73 -2.55 3.92
CA LYS A 163 12.48 -2.13 5.12
C LYS A 163 13.37 -0.91 4.82
N GLY A 164 13.43 0.09 5.68
CA GLY A 164 14.29 1.27 5.45
C GLY A 164 13.88 2.10 4.23
N CYS A 165 14.67 3.12 3.89
CA CYS A 165 14.43 4.02 2.74
C CYS A 165 15.64 4.14 1.80
N GLY A 166 16.58 3.18 1.85
CA GLY A 166 17.81 3.17 1.07
C GLY A 166 17.61 3.04 -0.45
N VAL A 167 18.71 2.93 -1.19
CA VAL A 167 18.70 2.70 -2.64
C VAL A 167 18.66 1.20 -2.96
N ASP A 168 19.30 0.38 -2.12
CA ASP A 168 19.45 -1.06 -2.28
C ASP A 168 18.11 -1.81 -2.20
N SER A 169 18.05 -3.02 -2.77
CA SER A 169 16.94 -3.96 -2.55
C SER A 169 16.84 -4.26 -1.04
N ASN A 170 15.78 -3.76 -0.42
CA ASN A 170 15.51 -3.98 0.99
C ASN A 170 14.43 -5.07 1.17
N PRO A 171 14.57 -5.96 2.17
CA PRO A 171 13.62 -7.04 2.37
C PRO A 171 12.22 -6.48 2.71
N TYR A 172 11.21 -7.12 2.16
CA TYR A 172 9.82 -6.76 2.37
C TYR A 172 9.34 -7.14 3.78
N LEU A 173 8.44 -6.33 4.30
CA LEU A 173 7.77 -6.46 5.59
C LEU A 173 6.25 -6.51 5.33
N ASP A 174 5.50 -7.13 6.24
CA ASP A 174 4.02 -7.04 6.20
C ASP A 174 3.59 -5.57 6.30
N ILE A 175 2.62 -5.15 5.48
CA ILE A 175 2.03 -3.82 5.53
C ILE A 175 1.22 -3.60 6.83
N THR A 176 1.12 -2.36 7.29
CA THR A 176 0.30 -1.96 8.46
C THR A 176 -0.79 -0.97 8.08
N MET A 177 -1.77 -0.77 8.97
CA MET A 177 -2.80 0.26 8.79
C MET A 177 -2.18 1.68 8.73
N GLY A 178 -1.06 1.90 9.42
CA GLY A 178 -0.28 3.14 9.30
C GLY A 178 0.39 3.33 7.93
N ASP A 179 0.78 2.24 7.24
CA ASP A 179 1.29 2.32 5.87
C ASP A 179 0.14 2.57 4.89
N PHE A 180 -1.01 1.92 5.05
CA PHE A 180 -2.23 2.18 4.27
C PHE A 180 -2.68 3.64 4.36
N ARG A 181 -2.67 4.25 5.56
CA ARG A 181 -2.89 5.70 5.76
C ARG A 181 -1.98 6.54 4.86
N CYS A 182 -0.69 6.21 4.80
CA CYS A 182 0.29 6.90 3.95
C CYS A 182 0.02 6.69 2.45
N VAL A 183 -0.48 5.53 2.03
CA VAL A 183 -0.88 5.27 0.63
C VAL A 183 -2.05 6.14 0.22
N MET A 184 -3.06 6.26 1.09
CA MET A 184 -4.22 7.11 0.80
C MET A 184 -3.86 8.60 0.84
N ASP A 185 -2.94 9.01 1.71
CA ASP A 185 -2.34 10.35 1.69
C ASP A 185 -1.47 10.63 0.46
N TYR A 186 -0.90 9.59 -0.16
CA TYR A 186 -0.17 9.72 -1.42
C TYR A 186 -1.14 9.89 -2.60
N PHE A 187 -2.16 9.03 -2.73
CA PHE A 187 -3.12 9.11 -3.84
C PHE A 187 -3.86 10.46 -3.95
N CYS A 188 -4.15 11.13 -2.82
CA CYS A 188 -4.88 12.40 -2.81
C CYS A 188 -3.98 13.64 -2.84
N ASN A 189 -2.65 13.48 -2.95
CA ASN A 189 -1.66 14.58 -2.99
C ASN A 189 -0.54 14.29 -4.02
N PHE A 190 -0.87 13.61 -5.13
CA PHE A 190 0.07 13.22 -6.19
C PHE A 190 -0.01 14.16 -7.40
#